data_AF-A0A352CT99-F1
#
_entry.id   AF-A0A352CT99-F1
#
_cell.length_a   1.000
_cell.length_b   1.000
_cell.length_c   1.000
_cell.angle_alpha   90.00
_cell.angle_beta   90.00
_cell.angle_gamma   90.00
#
_symmetry.space_group_name_H-M   'P 1'
#
loop_
_entity.id
_entity.type
_entity.pdbx_description
1 polymer ?
#
loop_
_entity_poly.entity_id
_entity_poly.type
_entity_poly.pdbx_seq_one_letter_code
_entity_poly.pdbx_strand_id
1 'polypeptide(L)'
;MDLGKAGVIAEGEALESSAPRVGYRVVVVLLRALLIAFLSFIILGICMAAGAYRGIIDDTPEISDANIMPMGFASFIYDRDGNEVRKLNSVNGNRVSVSLDEIPLNMQHAIVAIEDSRFYEHNGVDPHGMIRAVIVALSS
;
A
#
# COMPACT_ATOMS: atom_id res chain seq x y z
N MET A 1 52.12 -8.31 -48.97
CA MET A 1 51.01 -7.33 -49.00
C MET A 1 50.84 -6.94 -50.45
N ASP A 2 49.73 -7.36 -51.05
CA ASP A 2 49.49 -7.14 -52.47
C ASP A 2 48.87 -5.75 -52.66
N LEU A 3 49.71 -4.76 -52.98
CA LEU A 3 49.33 -3.36 -53.11
C LEU A 3 48.82 -3.03 -54.54
N GLY A 4 48.57 -4.06 -55.35
CA GLY A 4 48.01 -3.92 -56.68
C GLY A 4 46.56 -3.41 -56.64
N LYS A 5 46.14 -2.69 -57.70
CA LYS A 5 44.82 -2.06 -57.81
C LYS A 5 43.65 -3.00 -57.45
N ALA A 6 43.76 -4.29 -57.81
CA ALA A 6 42.77 -5.31 -57.47
C ALA A 6 42.77 -5.70 -55.98
N GLY A 7 43.94 -5.73 -55.33
CA GLY A 7 44.07 -6.00 -53.89
C GLY A 7 43.49 -4.89 -53.03
N VAL A 8 43.75 -3.62 -53.39
CA VAL A 8 43.16 -2.45 -52.71
C VAL A 8 41.64 -2.35 -52.92
N ILE A 9 41.12 -2.80 -54.07
CA ILE A 9 39.67 -2.88 -54.32
C ILE A 9 39.04 -4.00 -53.49
N ALA A 10 39.65 -5.19 -53.46
CA ALA A 10 39.16 -6.31 -52.66
C ALA A 10 39.20 -6.02 -51.16
N GLU A 11 40.24 -5.32 -50.68
CA GLU A 11 40.34 -4.89 -49.29
C GLU A 11 39.35 -3.76 -48.97
N GLY A 12 39.06 -2.87 -49.93
CA GLY A 12 37.98 -1.89 -49.85
C GLY A 12 36.58 -2.52 -49.76
N GLU A 13 36.30 -3.52 -50.60
CA GLU A 13 35.04 -4.28 -50.57
C GLU A 13 34.88 -5.11 -49.28
N ALA A 14 35.98 -5.64 -48.74
CA ALA A 14 35.99 -6.36 -47.46
C ALA A 14 35.68 -5.44 -46.26
N LEU A 15 36.10 -4.16 -46.32
CA LEU A 15 35.78 -3.15 -45.33
C LEU A 15 34.34 -2.59 -45.50
N GLU A 16 33.81 -2.59 -46.72
CA GLU A 16 32.41 -2.23 -47.03
C GLU A 16 31.41 -3.34 -46.74
N SER A 17 31.84 -4.60 -46.67
CA SER A 17 31.03 -5.78 -46.32
C SER A 17 30.44 -5.65 -44.90
N SER A 18 29.35 -4.90 -44.83
CA SER A 18 28.60 -4.58 -43.63
C SER A 18 27.71 -5.77 -43.24
N ALA A 19 28.30 -6.82 -42.70
CA ALA A 19 27.57 -7.85 -41.95
C ALA A 19 26.76 -7.20 -40.79
N PRO A 20 25.61 -7.78 -40.39
CA PRO A 20 24.33 -7.08 -40.34
C PRO A 20 24.22 -6.14 -39.14
N ARG A 21 24.69 -4.90 -39.30
CA ARG A 21 24.46 -3.79 -38.35
C ARG A 21 22.97 -3.50 -38.12
N VAL A 22 22.10 -4.00 -39.00
CA VAL A 22 20.63 -3.89 -38.92
C VAL A 22 20.05 -4.71 -37.77
N GLY A 23 20.56 -5.92 -37.51
CA GLY A 23 20.04 -6.78 -36.43
C GLY A 23 20.23 -6.16 -35.04
N TYR A 24 21.43 -5.64 -34.77
CA TYR A 24 21.71 -4.92 -33.51
C TYR A 24 20.84 -3.66 -33.36
N ARG A 25 20.61 -2.90 -34.43
CA ARG A 25 19.73 -1.73 -34.40
C ARG A 25 18.28 -2.11 -34.09
N VAL A 26 17.77 -3.18 -34.70
CA VAL A 26 16.41 -3.69 -34.41
C VAL A 26 16.28 -4.12 -32.97
N VAL A 27 17.26 -4.87 -32.43
CA VAL A 27 17.27 -5.30 -31.03
C VAL A 27 17.30 -4.11 -30.07
N VAL A 28 18.14 -3.09 -30.33
CA VAL A 28 18.20 -1.89 -29.48
C VAL A 28 16.89 -1.09 -29.53
N VAL A 29 16.24 -1.00 -30.70
CA VAL A 29 14.93 -0.34 -30.82
C VAL A 29 13.85 -1.10 -30.06
N LEU A 30 13.81 -2.43 -30.17
CA LEU A 30 12.86 -3.27 -29.43
C LEU A 30 13.07 -3.17 -27.91
N LEU A 31 14.32 -3.22 -27.44
CA LEU A 31 14.64 -3.04 -26.02
C LEU A 31 14.23 -1.66 -25.50
N ARG A 32 14.46 -0.60 -26.28
CA ARG A 32 14.00 0.76 -25.94
C ARG A 32 12.48 0.83 -25.89
N ALA A 33 11.78 0.25 -26.87
CA ALA A 33 10.32 0.21 -26.89
C ALA A 33 9.74 -0.54 -25.69
N LEU A 34 10.32 -1.69 -25.32
CA LEU A 34 9.94 -2.44 -24.13
C LEU A 34 10.18 -1.66 -22.84
N LEU A 35 11.33 -0.98 -22.73
CA LEU A 35 11.63 -0.14 -21.57
C LEU A 35 10.66 1.04 -21.44
N ILE A 36 10.34 1.71 -22.55
CA ILE A 36 9.35 2.80 -22.56
C ILE A 36 7.97 2.24 -22.17
N ALA A 37 7.54 1.13 -22.75
CA ALA A 37 6.26 0.50 -22.41
C ALA A 37 6.18 0.11 -20.92
N PHE A 38 7.24 -0.45 -20.36
CA PHE A 38 7.31 -0.80 -18.94
C PHE A 38 7.24 0.44 -18.03
N LEU A 39 7.99 1.50 -18.35
CA LEU A 39 7.94 2.76 -17.60
C LEU A 39 6.55 3.41 -17.70
N SER A 40 5.95 3.42 -18.89
CA SER A 40 4.58 3.92 -19.09
C SER A 40 3.57 3.13 -18.27
N PHE A 41 3.72 1.81 -18.19
CA PHE A 41 2.86 0.97 -17.36
C PHE A 41 2.99 1.29 -15.87
N ILE A 42 4.22 1.48 -15.36
CA ILE A 42 4.46 1.90 -13.97
C ILE A 42 3.81 3.26 -13.70
N ILE A 43 4.02 4.24 -14.58
CA ILE A 43 3.46 5.58 -14.42
C ILE A 43 1.93 5.52 -14.38
N LEU A 44 1.32 4.75 -15.29
CA LEU A 44 -0.13 4.55 -15.29
C LEU A 44 -0.61 3.94 -13.97
N GLY A 45 0.07 2.91 -13.47
CA GLY A 45 -0.24 2.29 -12.18
C GLY A 45 -0.16 3.27 -11.02
N ILE A 46 0.87 4.11 -10.97
CA ILE A 46 1.03 5.15 -9.94
C ILE A 46 -0.11 6.18 -10.03
N CYS A 47 -0.45 6.64 -11.25
CA CYS A 47 -1.55 7.58 -11.45
C CYS A 47 -2.90 7.00 -11.01
N MET A 48 -3.16 5.72 -11.31
CA MET A 48 -4.37 5.03 -10.86
C MET A 48 -4.41 4.90 -9.34
N ALA A 49 -3.31 4.48 -8.70
CA ALA A 49 -3.23 4.37 -7.25
C ALA A 49 -3.43 5.72 -6.56
N ALA A 50 -2.82 6.79 -7.08
CA ALA A 50 -2.98 8.14 -6.54
C ALA A 50 -4.42 8.67 -6.71
N GLY A 51 -5.06 8.37 -7.86
CA GLY A 51 -6.46 8.71 -8.08
C GLY A 51 -7.41 7.98 -7.13
N ALA A 52 -7.21 6.67 -6.95
CA ALA A 52 -7.97 5.88 -5.99
C ALA A 52 -7.77 6.38 -4.55
N TYR A 53 -6.53 6.69 -4.15
CA TYR A 53 -6.23 7.24 -2.84
C TYR A 53 -6.96 8.56 -2.58
N ARG A 54 -6.97 9.47 -3.56
CA ARG A 54 -7.73 10.73 -3.45
C ARG A 54 -9.23 10.49 -3.37
N GLY A 55 -9.78 9.62 -4.21
CA GLY A 55 -11.21 9.28 -4.17
C GLY A 55 -11.64 8.75 -2.80
N ILE A 56 -10.83 7.89 -2.18
CA ILE A 56 -11.07 7.39 -0.82
C ILE A 56 -11.09 8.54 0.19
N ILE A 57 -10.13 9.47 0.12
CA ILE A 57 -10.07 10.63 1.02
C ILE A 57 -11.29 11.53 0.83
N ASP A 58 -11.66 11.82 -0.41
CA ASP A 58 -12.78 12.72 -0.73
C ASP A 58 -14.13 12.14 -0.27
N ASP A 59 -14.27 10.81 -0.29
CA ASP A 59 -15.46 10.09 0.19
C ASP A 59 -15.45 9.85 1.73
N THR A 60 -14.35 10.17 2.42
CA THR A 60 -14.24 9.93 3.87
C THR A 60 -15.07 10.97 4.64
N PRO A 61 -15.91 10.56 5.60
CA PRO A 61 -16.68 11.50 6.41
C PRO A 61 -15.77 12.44 7.20
N GLU A 62 -16.22 13.68 7.39
CA GLU A 62 -15.51 14.65 8.22
C GLU A 62 -15.37 14.13 9.66
N ILE A 63 -14.13 14.14 10.14
CA ILE A 63 -13.76 13.79 11.51
C ILE A 63 -14.24 14.93 12.41
N SER A 64 -15.40 14.76 13.03
CA SER A 64 -15.90 15.63 14.09
C SER A 64 -16.09 14.81 15.37
N ASP A 65 -15.84 15.41 16.54
CA ASP A 65 -15.98 14.72 17.83
C ASP A 65 -17.36 14.07 18.01
N ALA A 66 -18.40 14.71 17.44
CA ALA A 66 -19.77 14.20 17.45
C ALA A 66 -19.96 12.90 16.64
N ASN A 67 -19.14 12.66 15.61
CA ASN A 67 -19.21 11.46 14.76
C ASN A 67 -18.40 10.28 15.34
N ILE A 68 -17.44 10.54 16.24
CA ILE A 68 -16.46 9.53 16.67
C ILE A 68 -16.74 9.03 18.08
N MET A 69 -17.47 9.80 18.90
CA MET A 69 -17.86 9.32 20.23
C MET A 69 -18.80 8.12 20.12
N PRO A 70 -18.46 6.96 20.73
CA PRO A 70 -19.32 5.80 20.74
C PRO A 70 -20.66 6.12 21.40
N MET A 71 -21.76 5.70 20.79
CA MET A 71 -23.07 5.82 21.42
C MET A 71 -23.35 4.63 22.35
N GLY A 72 -24.28 4.81 23.29
CA GLY A 72 -24.76 3.72 24.17
C GLY A 72 -23.90 3.48 25.41
N PHE A 73 -23.28 4.54 25.96
CA PHE A 73 -22.76 4.53 27.31
C PHE A 73 -23.88 4.35 28.33
N ALA A 74 -23.59 3.59 29.39
CA ALA A 74 -24.51 3.42 30.50
C ALA A 74 -24.46 4.61 31.45
N SER A 75 -25.61 4.98 32.00
CA SER A 75 -25.73 5.96 33.09
C SER A 75 -25.89 5.24 34.43
N PHE A 76 -25.35 5.80 35.50
CA PHE A 76 -25.38 5.21 36.83
C PHE A 76 -26.10 6.15 37.80
N ILE A 77 -27.08 5.63 38.54
CA ILE A 77 -27.80 6.34 39.60
C ILE A 77 -27.17 5.95 40.93
N TYR A 78 -26.77 6.96 41.71
CA TYR A 78 -26.18 6.79 43.04
C TYR A 78 -27.11 7.35 44.14
N ASP A 79 -27.05 6.77 45.33
CA ASP A 79 -27.71 7.33 46.52
C ASP A 79 -26.88 8.45 47.17
N ARG A 80 -27.36 8.98 48.30
CA ARG A 80 -26.69 10.06 49.05
C ARG A 80 -25.35 9.64 49.67
N ASP A 81 -25.16 8.35 49.87
CA ASP A 81 -23.99 7.75 50.51
C ASP A 81 -22.97 7.28 49.46
N GLY A 82 -23.29 7.42 48.16
CA GLY A 82 -22.43 7.08 47.03
C GLY A 82 -22.59 5.64 46.54
N ASN A 83 -23.58 4.88 47.02
CA ASN A 83 -23.81 3.51 46.55
C ASN A 83 -24.56 3.52 45.21
N GLU A 84 -24.13 2.69 44.27
CA GLU A 84 -24.85 2.50 43.00
C GLU A 84 -26.21 1.84 43.28
N VAL A 85 -27.28 2.54 42.91
CA VAL A 85 -28.67 2.07 43.03
C VAL A 85 -29.10 1.35 41.75
N ARG A 86 -28.71 1.89 40.60
CA ARG A 86 -29.13 1.36 39.30
C ARG A 86 -28.23 1.81 38.16
N LYS A 87 -27.88 0.86 37.30
CA LYS A 87 -27.36 1.09 35.96
C LYS A 87 -28.50 1.20 34.94
N LEU A 88 -28.47 2.27 34.14
CA LEU A 88 -29.37 2.51 33.01
C LEU A 88 -28.60 2.32 31.72
N ASN A 89 -29.03 1.38 30.89
CA ASN A 89 -28.42 1.07 29.61
C ASN A 89 -29.43 1.25 28.48
N SER A 90 -28.95 1.64 27.29
CA SER A 90 -29.78 1.70 26.09
C SER A 90 -30.01 0.28 25.56
N VAL A 91 -31.09 0.06 24.82
CA VAL A 91 -31.41 -1.24 24.19
C VAL A 91 -30.23 -1.77 23.36
N ASN A 92 -29.44 -0.87 22.76
CA ASN A 92 -28.30 -1.20 21.91
C ASN A 92 -26.93 -0.84 22.53
N GLY A 93 -26.85 -0.67 23.85
CA GLY A 93 -25.62 -0.18 24.47
C GLY A 93 -25.47 -0.50 25.95
N ASN A 94 -24.44 -1.27 26.28
CA ASN A 94 -23.96 -1.52 27.63
C ASN A 94 -22.45 -1.18 27.71
N ARG A 95 -22.09 0.07 27.41
CA ARG A 95 -20.70 0.53 27.38
C ARG A 95 -20.36 1.30 28.65
N VAL A 96 -19.13 1.11 29.14
CA VAL A 96 -18.53 1.91 30.21
C VAL A 96 -17.26 2.51 29.64
N SER A 97 -17.12 3.83 29.75
CA SER A 97 -15.90 4.51 29.34
C SER A 97 -14.85 4.31 30.42
N VAL A 98 -13.67 3.85 30.02
CA VAL A 98 -12.49 3.71 30.87
C VAL A 98 -11.29 4.29 30.13
N SER A 99 -10.33 4.85 30.86
CA SER A 99 -9.06 5.28 30.27
C SER A 99 -8.13 4.08 30.06
N LEU A 100 -7.14 4.24 29.18
CA LEU A 100 -6.25 3.14 28.79
C LEU A 100 -5.45 2.58 29.98
N ASP A 101 -5.10 3.43 30.94
CA ASP A 101 -4.39 3.06 32.17
C ASP A 101 -5.23 2.23 33.14
N GLU A 102 -6.56 2.25 33.03
CA GLU A 102 -7.46 1.36 33.78
C GLU A 102 -7.50 -0.06 33.19
N ILE A 103 -6.98 -0.27 31.98
CA ILE A 103 -6.97 -1.57 31.30
C ILE A 103 -5.68 -2.33 31.65
N PRO A 104 -5.75 -3.56 32.17
CA PRO A 104 -4.57 -4.36 32.47
C PRO A 104 -3.64 -4.51 31.26
N LEU A 105 -2.33 -4.34 31.46
CA LEU A 105 -1.34 -4.38 30.37
C LEU A 105 -1.39 -5.69 29.58
N ASN A 106 -1.62 -6.82 30.25
CA ASN A 106 -1.80 -8.12 29.60
C ASN A 106 -3.00 -8.15 28.65
N MET A 107 -4.10 -7.45 28.98
CA MET A 107 -5.28 -7.35 28.12
C MET A 107 -4.97 -6.49 26.89
N GLN A 108 -4.30 -5.34 27.10
CA GLN A 108 -3.87 -4.47 25.99
C GLN A 108 -3.01 -5.25 25.00
N HIS A 109 -1.98 -5.95 25.50
CA HIS A 109 -1.09 -6.77 24.67
C HIS A 109 -1.80 -7.94 24.00
N ALA A 110 -2.75 -8.60 24.66
CA ALA A 110 -3.48 -9.72 24.07
C ALA A 110 -4.32 -9.28 22.86
N ILE A 111 -5.03 -8.15 22.97
CA ILE A 111 -5.81 -7.59 21.85
C ILE A 111 -4.89 -7.17 20.72
N VAL A 112 -3.82 -6.43 21.01
CA VAL A 112 -2.83 -6.03 19.99
C VAL A 112 -2.24 -7.26 19.31
N ALA A 113 -1.86 -8.30 20.04
CA ALA A 113 -1.28 -9.50 19.45
C ALA A 113 -2.23 -10.26 18.50
N ILE A 114 -3.54 -10.23 18.76
CA ILE A 114 -4.55 -10.93 17.95
C ILE A 114 -4.98 -10.10 16.74
N GLU A 115 -5.28 -8.82 16.93
CA GLU A 115 -5.83 -7.95 15.89
C GLU A 115 -4.74 -7.38 14.98
N ASP A 116 -3.67 -6.87 15.59
CA ASP A 116 -2.58 -6.21 14.88
C ASP A 116 -1.28 -6.25 15.68
N SER A 117 -0.53 -7.36 15.52
CA SER A 117 0.71 -7.59 16.26
C SER A 117 1.79 -6.50 16.10
N ARG A 118 1.66 -5.62 15.08
CA ARG A 118 2.61 -4.53 14.78
C ARG A 118 1.98 -3.15 14.93
N PHE A 119 0.87 -3.07 15.64
CA PHE A 119 0.14 -1.84 15.88
C PHE A 119 1.05 -0.65 16.27
N TYR A 120 2.02 -0.90 17.17
CA TYR A 120 2.96 0.12 17.65
C TYR A 120 4.16 0.38 16.72
N GLU A 121 4.36 -0.42 15.68
CA GLU A 121 5.46 -0.28 14.72
C GLU A 121 5.09 0.61 13.53
N HIS A 122 3.80 0.94 13.36
CA HIS A 122 3.30 1.72 12.23
C HIS A 122 2.30 2.80 12.62
N ASN A 123 2.17 3.83 11.77
CA ASN A 123 1.29 4.98 12.00
C ASN A 123 -0.09 4.79 11.33
N GLY A 124 -0.72 3.62 11.52
CA GLY A 124 -2.06 3.30 11.03
C GLY A 124 -2.14 2.68 9.63
N VAL A 125 -1.05 2.63 8.87
CA VAL A 125 -0.96 1.89 7.61
C VAL A 125 0.13 0.84 7.75
N ASP A 126 -0.21 -0.43 7.49
CA ASP A 126 0.70 -1.57 7.50
C ASP A 126 0.99 -2.07 6.06
N PRO A 127 2.03 -1.56 5.37
CA PRO A 127 2.35 -1.97 4.01
C PRO A 127 2.64 -3.47 3.88
N HIS A 128 3.23 -4.07 4.91
CA HIS A 128 3.54 -5.49 4.90
C HIS A 128 2.26 -6.33 5.04
N GLY A 129 1.32 -5.90 5.89
CA GLY A 129 -0.02 -6.49 6.00
C GLY A 129 -0.79 -6.40 4.68
N MET A 130 -0.72 -5.25 4.01
CA MET A 130 -1.36 -5.02 2.70
C MET A 130 -0.78 -5.93 1.61
N ILE A 131 0.55 -6.02 1.49
CA ILE A 131 1.20 -6.90 0.51
C ILE A 131 0.82 -8.36 0.78
N ARG A 132 0.85 -8.80 2.05
CA ARG A 132 0.42 -10.14 2.44
C ARG A 132 -1.03 -10.41 2.04
N ALA A 133 -1.94 -9.46 2.28
CA ALA A 133 -3.35 -9.59 1.91
C ALA A 133 -3.54 -9.73 0.39
N VAL A 134 -2.82 -8.95 -0.42
CA VAL A 134 -2.84 -9.06 -1.88
C VAL A 134 -2.34 -10.43 -2.34
N ILE A 135 -1.22 -10.91 -1.78
CA ILE A 135 -0.69 -12.25 -2.12
C ILE A 135 -1.71 -13.33 -1.78
N VAL A 136 -2.30 -13.29 -0.58
CA VAL A 136 -3.31 -14.25 -0.16
C VAL A 136 -4.50 -14.22 -1.12
N ALA A 137 -5.04 -13.05 -1.42
CA ALA A 137 -6.19 -12.88 -2.32
C ALA A 137 -5.93 -13.34 -3.77
N LEU A 138 -4.68 -13.27 -4.25
CA LEU A 138 -4.31 -13.79 -5.58
C LEU A 138 -4.03 -15.30 -5.58
N SER A 139 -3.70 -15.87 -4.41
CA SER A 139 -3.37 -17.30 -4.24
C SER A 139 -4.56 -18.17 -3.81
N SER A 140 -5.62 -17.55 -3.29
CA SER A 140 -6.89 -18.16 -2.89
C SER A 140 -7.83 -18.35 -4.07
#